data_AF-A0A381XRM5-F1
#
_entry.id   AF-A0A381XRM5-F1
#
_cell.length_a   1.000
_cell.length_b   1.000
_cell.length_c   1.000
_cell.angle_alpha   90.00
_cell.angle_beta   90.00
_cell.angle_gamma   90.00
#
_symmetry.space_group_name_H-M   'P 1'
#
loop_
_entity.id
_entity.type
_entity.pdbx_description
1 polymer ?
#
loop_
_entity_poly.entity_id
_entity_poly.type
_entity_poly.pdbx_seq_one_letter_code
_entity_poly.pdbx_strand_id
1 'polypeptide(L)'
;MPQLKRDVVKYVRDKAKSKYEKGSACEICDSTEALDFHHFYSLAPLLRQWLRKNKFNPEYIQALRDDFIKEHKAELYDYTATLCHTHHMQLHKVYGRDPGLGTAKKQMRWVEIQRE
;
A
#
# COMPACT_ATOMS: atom_id res chain seq x y z
N MET A 1 2.86 19.65 22.02
CA MET A 1 2.67 18.45 21.19
C MET A 1 2.92 18.83 19.74
N PRO A 2 3.68 18.05 18.95
CA PRO A 2 3.90 18.37 17.56
C PRO A 2 2.57 18.24 16.79
N GLN A 3 2.08 19.35 16.25
CA GLN A 3 0.86 19.36 15.44
C GLN A 3 1.17 18.87 14.03
N LEU A 4 0.64 17.70 13.66
CA LEU A 4 0.83 17.14 12.34
C LEU A 4 0.00 17.92 11.29
N LYS A 5 0.67 18.39 10.23
CA LYS A 5 0.01 19.08 9.10
C LYS A 5 -0.72 18.16 8.12
N ARG A 6 -0.57 16.84 8.25
CA ARG A 6 -1.09 15.81 7.34
C ARG A 6 -1.49 14.57 8.14
N ASP A 7 -2.33 13.74 7.53
CA ASP A 7 -2.61 12.39 8.02
C ASP A 7 -1.32 11.58 8.19
N VAL A 8 -1.23 10.77 9.25
CA VAL A 8 -0.03 9.99 9.61
C VAL A 8 0.42 9.06 8.48
N VAL A 9 -0.52 8.47 7.75
CA VAL A 9 -0.24 7.56 6.62
C VAL A 9 0.43 8.32 5.47
N LYS A 10 0.11 9.60 5.28
CA LYS A 10 0.75 10.43 4.23
C LYS A 10 2.23 10.64 4.51
N TYR A 11 2.65 10.82 5.77
CA TYR A 11 4.09 10.99 6.07
C TYR A 11 4.94 9.77 5.71
N VAL A 12 4.37 8.56 5.89
CA VAL A 12 5.00 7.30 5.51
C VAL A 12 4.99 7.14 4.00
N ARG A 13 3.81 7.26 3.37
CA ARG A 13 3.65 7.09 1.92
C ARG A 13 4.51 8.06 1.12
N ASP A 14 4.51 9.35 1.48
CA ASP A 14 5.27 10.37 0.76
C ASP A 14 6.78 10.07 0.81
N LYS A 15 7.27 9.50 1.92
CA LYS A 15 8.66 9.06 2.07
C LYS A 15 8.94 7.80 1.25
N ALA A 16 8.05 6.80 1.32
CA ALA A 16 8.21 5.52 0.64
C ALA A 16 8.08 5.61 -0.89
N LYS A 17 7.19 6.48 -1.38
CA LYS A 17 6.78 6.58 -2.79
C LYS A 17 7.93 6.79 -3.78
N SER A 18 9.00 7.46 -3.36
CA SER A 18 10.20 7.67 -4.18
C SER A 18 10.90 6.37 -4.60
N LYS A 19 10.61 5.25 -3.92
CA LYS A 19 11.18 3.92 -4.19
C LYS A 19 10.16 2.92 -4.74
N TYR A 20 8.95 3.36 -5.09
CA TYR A 20 7.97 2.46 -5.70
C TYR A 20 8.40 2.13 -7.13
N GLU A 21 8.48 0.84 -7.42
CA GLU A 21 8.77 0.34 -8.77
C GLU A 21 7.44 0.03 -9.46
N LYS A 22 6.85 1.07 -10.07
CA LYS A 22 5.65 0.89 -10.90
C LYS A 22 6.07 0.32 -12.26
N GLY A 23 5.50 -0.82 -12.62
CA GLY A 23 5.71 -1.47 -13.92
C GLY A 23 5.24 -0.63 -15.10
N SER A 24 5.61 -1.08 -16.30
CA SER A 24 5.27 -0.41 -17.56
C SER A 24 3.92 -0.82 -18.14
N ALA A 25 3.28 -1.86 -17.60
CA ALA A 25 2.01 -2.39 -18.07
C ALA A 25 1.18 -2.95 -16.90
N CYS A 26 -0.13 -3.04 -17.12
CA CYS A 26 -1.06 -3.68 -16.19
C CYS A 26 -0.80 -5.18 -16.13
N GLU A 27 -0.65 -5.73 -14.94
CA GLU A 27 -0.40 -7.17 -14.73
C GLU A 27 -1.57 -8.09 -15.12
N ILE A 28 -2.76 -7.52 -15.37
CA ILE A 28 -3.96 -8.25 -15.76
C ILE A 28 -4.19 -8.23 -17.27
N CYS A 29 -4.05 -7.07 -17.92
CA CYS A 29 -4.44 -6.90 -19.34
C CYS A 29 -3.37 -6.27 -20.24
N ASP A 30 -2.14 -6.11 -19.76
CA ASP A 30 -1.01 -5.52 -20.49
C ASP A 30 -1.20 -4.06 -20.96
N SER A 31 -2.31 -3.40 -20.58
CA SER A 31 -2.52 -1.98 -20.87
C SER A 31 -1.37 -1.15 -20.30
N THR A 32 -0.85 -0.22 -21.09
CA THR A 32 0.25 0.69 -20.70
C THR A 32 -0.26 2.07 -20.29
N GLU A 33 -1.58 2.26 -20.26
CA GLU A 33 -2.24 3.53 -19.96
C GLU A 33 -2.84 3.54 -18.54
N ALA A 34 -2.89 4.74 -17.94
CA ALA A 34 -3.53 4.99 -16.65
C ALA A 34 -3.12 3.99 -15.54
N LEU A 35 -1.82 3.75 -15.41
CA LEU A 35 -1.27 2.78 -14.44
C LEU A 35 -1.23 3.32 -13.01
N ASP A 36 -1.81 2.57 -12.10
CA ASP A 36 -1.80 2.76 -10.66
C ASP A 36 -0.84 1.76 -9.97
N PHE A 37 -0.23 2.19 -8.87
CA PHE A 37 0.59 1.36 -7.99
C PHE A 37 -0.26 0.89 -6.81
N HIS A 38 -0.55 -0.40 -6.75
CA HIS A 38 -1.42 -1.01 -5.75
C HIS A 38 -0.59 -1.73 -4.68
N HIS A 39 -0.95 -1.58 -3.41
CA HIS A 39 -0.35 -2.34 -2.31
C HIS A 39 -1.33 -3.43 -1.86
N PHE A 40 -0.91 -4.70 -1.84
CA PHE A 40 -1.77 -5.77 -1.34
C PHE A 40 -1.97 -5.69 0.18
N TYR A 41 -0.97 -5.18 0.90
CA TYR A 41 -1.05 -4.87 2.33
C TYR A 41 -1.38 -3.38 2.50
N SER A 42 -2.65 -3.08 2.78
CA SER A 42 -3.14 -1.71 2.98
C SER A 42 -2.28 -0.95 3.98
N LEU A 43 -1.72 0.18 3.54
CA LEU A 43 -0.74 0.94 4.32
C LEU A 43 -1.30 1.46 5.65
N ALA A 44 -2.57 1.87 5.68
CA ALA A 44 -3.16 2.44 6.89
C ALA A 44 -3.37 1.37 8.00
N PRO A 45 -3.96 0.19 7.74
CA PRO A 45 -4.00 -0.93 8.67
C PRO A 45 -2.62 -1.40 9.11
N LEU A 46 -1.65 -1.44 8.18
CA LEU A 46 -0.28 -1.86 8.49
C LEU A 46 0.36 -0.90 9.48
N LEU A 47 0.29 0.40 9.21
CA LEU A 47 0.79 1.44 10.11
C LEU A 47 0.07 1.43 11.47
N ARG A 48 -1.27 1.33 11.48
CA ARG A 48 -2.04 1.26 12.73
C ARG A 48 -1.66 0.04 13.58
N GLN A 49 -1.44 -1.12 12.97
CA GLN A 49 -1.01 -2.33 13.67
C GLN A 49 0.39 -2.16 14.27
N TRP A 50 1.33 -1.61 13.50
CA TRP A 50 2.71 -1.38 13.94
C TRP A 50 2.79 -0.37 15.09
N LEU A 51 2.12 0.78 14.98
CA LEU A 51 2.06 1.79 16.04
C LEU A 51 1.48 1.21 17.33
N ARG A 52 0.39 0.43 17.23
CA ARG A 52 -0.24 -0.22 18.39
C ARG A 52 0.67 -1.26 19.03
N LYS A 53 1.29 -2.13 18.23
CA LYS A 53 2.18 -3.20 18.70
C LYS A 53 3.36 -2.63 19.50
N ASN A 54 3.93 -1.54 19.02
CA ASN A 54 5.09 -0.90 19.63
C ASN A 54 4.74 0.21 20.64
N LYS A 55 3.44 0.47 20.86
CA LYS A 55 2.93 1.56 21.71
C LYS A 55 3.50 2.94 21.34
N PHE A 56 3.76 3.16 20.05
CA PHE A 56 4.28 4.43 19.56
C PHE A 56 3.16 5.48 19.46
N ASN A 57 3.46 6.72 19.86
CA ASN A 57 2.55 7.84 19.66
C ASN A 57 2.62 8.31 18.18
N PRO A 58 1.49 8.31 17.44
CA PRO A 58 1.46 8.72 16.03
C PRO A 58 1.94 10.16 15.76
N GLU A 59 1.91 11.07 16.75
CA GLU A 59 2.42 12.44 16.62
C GLU A 59 3.91 12.50 16.23
N TYR A 60 4.68 11.45 16.55
CA TYR A 60 6.10 11.33 16.21
C TYR A 60 6.36 10.62 14.87
N ILE A 61 5.34 10.44 14.02
CA ILE A 61 5.47 9.66 12.78
C ILE A 61 6.60 10.14 11.85
N GLN A 62 6.96 11.43 11.88
CA GLN A 62 8.06 11.94 11.07
C GLN A 62 9.42 11.36 11.47
N ALA A 63 9.62 11.06 12.76
CA ALA A 63 10.81 10.39 13.29
C ALA A 63 10.72 8.86 13.16
N LEU A 64 9.50 8.30 13.22
CA LEU A 64 9.27 6.85 13.22
C LEU A 64 9.14 6.22 11.83
N ARG A 65 8.82 7.00 10.80
CA ARG A 65 8.47 6.47 9.47
C ARG A 65 9.59 5.68 8.81
N ASP A 66 10.86 6.03 9.07
CA ASP A 66 11.99 5.31 8.48
C ASP A 66 12.13 3.90 9.07
N ASP A 67 11.87 3.75 10.37
CA ASP A 67 11.83 2.43 11.03
C ASP A 67 10.65 1.60 10.54
N PHE A 68 9.46 2.20 10.42
CA PHE A 68 8.31 1.54 9.83
C PHE A 68 8.60 1.04 8.42
N ILE A 69 9.21 1.88 7.56
CA ILE A 69 9.54 1.51 6.18
C ILE A 69 10.57 0.38 6.15
N LYS A 70 11.55 0.39 7.06
CA LYS A 70 12.58 -0.64 7.17
C LYS A 70 11.99 -1.98 7.60
N GLU A 71 11.09 -1.99 8.58
CA GLU A 71 10.47 -3.21 9.11
C GLU A 71 9.44 -3.81 8.14
N HIS A 72 8.76 -2.99 7.34
CA HIS A 72 7.70 -3.41 6.42
C HIS A 72 8.11 -3.26 4.94
N LYS A 73 9.39 -3.49 4.64
CA LYS A 73 9.94 -3.31 3.29
C LYS A 73 9.18 -4.17 2.27
N ALA A 74 8.92 -5.43 2.59
CA ALA A 74 8.24 -6.34 1.66
C ALA A 74 6.81 -5.87 1.36
N GLU A 75 6.04 -5.48 2.37
CA GLU A 75 4.67 -4.99 2.21
C GLU A 75 4.59 -3.66 1.43
N LEU A 76 5.62 -2.82 1.51
CA LEU A 76 5.67 -1.53 0.83
C LEU A 76 6.16 -1.61 -0.61
N TYR A 77 7.02 -2.56 -0.93
CA TYR A 77 7.75 -2.58 -2.20
C TYR A 77 7.55 -3.87 -2.98
N ASP A 78 7.57 -5.02 -2.30
CA ASP A 78 7.57 -6.33 -2.96
C ASP A 78 6.13 -6.86 -3.18
N TYR A 79 5.24 -6.68 -2.20
CA TYR A 79 3.85 -7.13 -2.25
C TYR A 79 2.94 -6.05 -2.85
N THR A 80 3.24 -5.71 -4.08
CA THR A 80 2.56 -4.65 -4.83
C THR A 80 2.19 -5.15 -6.22
N ALA A 81 1.33 -4.41 -6.90
CA ALA A 81 0.98 -4.68 -8.30
C ALA A 81 0.85 -3.39 -9.08
N THR A 82 1.17 -3.45 -10.37
CA THR A 82 0.87 -2.41 -11.34
C THR A 82 -0.40 -2.77 -12.09
N LEU A 83 -1.45 -1.98 -11.90
CA LEU A 83 -2.76 -2.21 -12.50
C LEU A 83 -3.17 -0.97 -13.29
N CYS A 84 -3.83 -1.15 -14.43
CA CYS A 84 -4.52 -0.02 -15.05
C CYS A 84 -5.67 0.42 -14.12
N HIS A 85 -6.07 1.69 -14.23
CA HIS A 85 -7.06 2.28 -13.36
C HIS A 85 -8.35 1.46 -13.28
N THR A 86 -8.81 0.91 -14.40
CA THR A 86 -10.00 0.05 -14.46
C THR A 86 -9.88 -1.17 -13.55
N HIS A 87 -8.79 -1.94 -13.68
CA HIS A 87 -8.57 -3.14 -12.85
C HIS A 87 -8.30 -2.79 -11.39
N HIS A 88 -7.59 -1.71 -11.12
CA HIS A 88 -7.38 -1.20 -9.77
C HIS A 88 -8.72 -0.88 -9.07
N MET A 89 -9.64 -0.23 -9.79
CA MET A 89 -10.97 0.08 -9.26
C MET A 89 -11.86 -1.16 -9.11
N GLN A 90 -11.75 -2.16 -9.99
CA GLN A 90 -12.44 -3.44 -9.83
C GLN A 90 -11.96 -4.17 -8.57
N LEU A 91 -10.65 -4.23 -8.33
CA LEU A 91 -10.10 -4.81 -7.10
C LEU A 91 -10.63 -4.08 -5.86
N HIS A 92 -10.65 -2.74 -5.88
CA HIS A 92 -11.24 -1.93 -4.80
C HIS A 92 -12.76 -2.09 -4.67
N LYS A 93 -13.49 -2.49 -5.71
CA LYS A 93 -14.91 -2.83 -5.62
C LYS A 93 -15.12 -4.13 -4.84
N VAL A 94 -14.19 -5.09 -4.93
CA VAL A 94 -14.25 -6.37 -4.23
C VAL A 94 -13.78 -6.26 -2.77
N TYR A 95 -12.63 -5.61 -2.54
CA TYR A 95 -11.99 -5.59 -1.21
C TYR A 95 -12.15 -4.26 -0.47
N GLY A 96 -12.58 -3.20 -1.15
CA GLY A 96 -12.59 -1.84 -0.61
C GLY A 96 -11.25 -1.12 -0.82
N ARG A 97 -11.20 0.15 -0.38
CA ARG A 97 -10.01 1.02 -0.48
C ARG A 97 -9.02 0.88 0.68
N ASP A 98 -9.47 0.32 1.81
CA ASP A 98 -8.65 0.08 3.00
C ASP A 98 -8.93 -1.31 3.60
N PRO A 99 -8.80 -2.40 2.83
CA PRO A 99 -9.09 -3.73 3.32
C PRO A 99 -8.17 -4.14 4.47
N GLY A 100 -8.65 -5.04 5.33
CA GLY A 100 -7.83 -5.62 6.40
C GLY A 100 -6.67 -6.46 5.85
N LEU A 101 -5.55 -6.50 6.60
CA LEU A 101 -4.30 -7.15 6.18
C LEU A 101 -4.45 -8.65 5.84
N GLY A 102 -5.42 -9.34 6.46
CA GLY A 102 -5.70 -10.75 6.17
C GLY A 102 -6.22 -11.03 4.76
N THR A 103 -6.53 -9.99 3.98
CA THR A 103 -7.01 -10.13 2.59
C THR A 103 -5.89 -10.10 1.55
N ALA A 104 -4.65 -9.74 1.90
CA ALA A 104 -3.56 -9.52 0.94
C ALA A 104 -3.38 -10.69 -0.02
N LYS A 105 -3.26 -11.93 0.49
CA LYS A 105 -3.14 -13.13 -0.35
C LYS A 105 -4.36 -13.38 -1.24
N LYS A 106 -5.55 -12.99 -0.81
CA LYS A 106 -6.77 -13.10 -1.63
C LYS A 106 -6.75 -12.08 -2.77
N GLN A 107 -6.28 -10.86 -2.51
CA GLN A 107 -6.10 -9.83 -3.52
C GLN A 107 -5.06 -10.25 -4.58
N MET A 108 -3.91 -10.80 -4.15
CA MET A 108 -2.89 -11.35 -5.05
C MET A 108 -3.48 -12.45 -5.94
N ARG A 109 -4.17 -13.42 -5.32
CA ARG A 109 -4.84 -14.50 -6.07
C ARG A 109 -5.92 -13.98 -7.02
N TRP A 110 -6.64 -12.93 -6.64
CA TRP A 110 -7.63 -12.31 -7.52
C TRP A 110 -6.98 -11.73 -8.78
N VAL A 111 -5.86 -11.00 -8.63
CA VAL A 111 -5.07 -10.48 -9.77
C VAL A 111 -4.61 -11.60 -10.69
N GLU A 112 -4.06 -12.69 -10.13
CA GLU A 112 -3.67 -13.88 -10.91
C GLU A 112 -4.84 -14.45 -11.72
N ILE A 113 -6.00 -14.63 -11.09
CA ILE A 113 -7.19 -15.19 -11.75
C ILE A 113 -7.71 -14.28 -12.86
N GLN A 114 -7.60 -12.95 -12.73
CA GLN A 114 -8.09 -12.04 -13.78
C GLN A 114 -7.25 -12.08 -15.06
N ARG A 115 -6.03 -12.64 -15.01
CA ARG A 115 -5.16 -12.79 -16.17
C ARG A 115 -5.51 -14.03 -17.01
N GLU A 116 -6.11 -15.04 -16.37
CA GLU A 116 -6.58 -16.29 -17.01
C GLU A 116 -7.91 -16.09 -17.75
#